data_AF-A0A8K0M0F3-F1
#
_entry.id   AF-A0A8K0M0F3-F1
#
_cell.length_a   1.000
_cell.length_b   1.000
_cell.length_c   1.000
_cell.angle_alpha   90.00
_cell.angle_beta   90.00
_cell.angle_gamma   90.00
#
_symmetry.space_group_name_H-M   'P 1'
#
loop_
_entity.id
_entity.type
_entity.pdbx_description
1 polymer ?
#
loop_
_entity_poly.entity_id
_entity_poly.type
_entity_poly.pdbx_seq_one_letter_code
_entity_poly.pdbx_strand_id
1 'polypeptide(L)'
;CIQDNDFNIGSNRKQIVRDYFKPRDGWKFVRGADATMDTYKKFIAVTNRCHNRGCDTKQVKAFFESYIRQSEDITDGELYRMLDDWMKLFQSINKKIAAVKTAAKNVQTHLKTTSSKFSSTTKSMCKKNKTCDKKSVKALSYLRIPVSSSLKAVKALSNIPAAADSAAKTITPIQAVIYDLLENRLPQPDTERAINLIMDGTIESLRQLTLGFYIVESLPIVADRLKKQIVPIGALTKHGSRGSAALKKLDAVLAKNWKNNKELGKVRDGFITIQSTIKQKLRNPLIKLNKELKSLDDALNKFQLRKKRLELSTGGTTYRRWTENSFIMPCKITIDEYFTVDGFTEKYSYPAFQPCEYGPDTINLPNHQIPWIRWRFI
;
A
#
# COMPACT_ATOMS: atom_id res chain seq x y z
N CYS A 1 -18.47 -35.30 -21.73
CA CYS A 1 -17.99 -34.89 -20.39
C CYS A 1 -18.73 -35.70 -19.35
N ILE A 2 -18.04 -36.49 -18.54
CA ILE A 2 -18.64 -37.17 -17.39
C ILE A 2 -19.12 -36.06 -16.43
N GLN A 3 -20.43 -36.03 -16.12
CA GLN A 3 -20.95 -35.19 -15.04
C GLN A 3 -20.44 -35.74 -13.71
N ASP A 4 -20.18 -34.87 -12.73
CA ASP A 4 -19.72 -35.19 -11.36
C ASP A 4 -20.83 -35.94 -10.56
N ASN A 5 -21.36 -37.04 -11.11
CA ASN A 5 -22.41 -37.89 -10.55
C ASN A 5 -21.78 -38.82 -9.49
N ASP A 6 -21.69 -38.34 -8.24
CA ASP A 6 -21.32 -39.10 -7.04
C ASP A 6 -19.93 -39.76 -7.02
N PHE A 7 -19.04 -39.42 -7.95
CA PHE A 7 -17.64 -39.84 -7.90
C PHE A 7 -16.88 -39.15 -6.76
N ASN A 8 -16.02 -39.90 -6.04
CA ASN A 8 -15.13 -39.32 -5.04
C ASN A 8 -13.96 -38.61 -5.75
N ILE A 9 -14.01 -37.28 -5.81
CA ILE A 9 -13.03 -36.48 -6.54
C ILE A 9 -11.91 -36.00 -5.60
N GLY A 10 -10.72 -36.57 -5.80
CA GLY A 10 -9.47 -36.08 -5.22
C GLY A 10 -8.97 -34.80 -5.89
N SER A 11 -8.24 -33.97 -5.12
CA SER A 11 -7.61 -32.76 -5.66
C SER A 11 -6.36 -32.33 -4.87
N ASN A 12 -5.35 -31.84 -5.60
CA ASN A 12 -4.15 -31.24 -5.00
C ASN A 12 -4.29 -29.72 -4.74
N ARG A 13 -5.50 -29.17 -4.82
CA ARG A 13 -5.78 -27.73 -4.63
C ARG A 13 -5.14 -27.16 -3.36
N LYS A 14 -5.28 -27.85 -2.22
CA LYS A 14 -4.74 -27.40 -0.93
C LYS A 14 -3.22 -27.24 -0.96
N GLN A 15 -2.52 -28.16 -1.64
CA GLN A 15 -1.07 -28.08 -1.82
C GLN A 15 -0.69 -26.89 -2.70
N ILE A 16 -1.34 -26.73 -3.86
CA ILE A 16 -1.10 -25.58 -4.75
C ILE A 16 -1.32 -24.26 -4.01
N VAL A 17 -2.37 -24.16 -3.20
CA VAL A 17 -2.65 -22.95 -2.44
C VAL A 17 -1.52 -22.63 -1.45
N ARG A 18 -1.05 -23.65 -0.72
CA ARG A 18 0.01 -23.52 0.27
C ARG A 18 1.36 -23.17 -0.35
N ASP A 19 1.69 -23.76 -1.49
CA ASP A 19 3.02 -23.65 -2.08
C ASP A 19 3.15 -22.39 -2.94
N TYR A 20 2.10 -22.03 -3.71
CA TYR A 20 2.15 -20.92 -4.65
C TYR A 20 1.82 -19.56 -4.02
N PHE A 21 0.84 -19.48 -3.12
CA PHE A 21 0.41 -18.20 -2.52
C PHE A 21 1.15 -17.83 -1.24
N LYS A 22 2.28 -18.49 -0.96
CA LYS A 22 3.15 -18.10 0.14
C LYS A 22 3.86 -16.78 -0.20
N PRO A 23 3.81 -15.75 0.66
CA PRO A 23 4.53 -14.52 0.43
C PRO A 23 6.02 -14.76 0.21
N ARG A 24 6.54 -14.34 -0.95
CA ARG A 24 7.95 -14.47 -1.34
C ARG A 24 8.37 -13.21 -2.10
N ASP A 25 9.60 -12.75 -1.89
CA ASP A 25 10.18 -11.57 -2.59
C ASP A 25 9.31 -10.30 -2.49
N GLY A 26 8.61 -10.15 -1.37
CA GLY A 26 7.71 -9.02 -1.09
C GLY A 26 6.37 -9.04 -1.82
N TRP A 27 6.07 -10.09 -2.60
CA TRP A 27 4.77 -10.28 -3.23
C TRP A 27 3.69 -10.61 -2.22
N LYS A 28 2.57 -9.91 -2.36
CA LYS A 28 1.28 -10.18 -1.73
C LYS A 28 0.32 -10.70 -2.78
N PHE A 29 -0.67 -11.49 -2.35
CA PHE A 29 -1.59 -12.17 -3.25
C PHE A 29 -3.02 -12.06 -2.74
N VAL A 30 -3.95 -11.93 -3.67
CA VAL A 30 -5.38 -12.22 -3.48
C VAL A 30 -5.83 -13.18 -4.56
N ARG A 31 -6.72 -14.09 -4.20
CA ARG A 31 -7.20 -15.16 -5.09
C ARG A 31 -8.59 -14.81 -5.61
N GLY A 32 -8.82 -15.01 -6.89
CA GLY A 32 -10.18 -15.03 -7.42
C GLY A 32 -10.88 -16.33 -7.04
N ALA A 33 -12.19 -16.38 -7.31
CA ALA A 33 -12.94 -17.62 -7.26
C ALA A 33 -12.30 -18.66 -8.20
N ASP A 34 -12.32 -19.92 -7.77
CA ASP A 34 -11.86 -21.04 -8.61
C ASP A 34 -12.62 -21.04 -9.93
N ALA A 35 -11.88 -21.03 -11.04
CA ALA A 35 -12.46 -21.19 -12.36
C ALA A 35 -12.63 -22.69 -12.63
N THR A 36 -13.84 -23.16 -12.36
CA THR A 36 -14.24 -24.56 -12.51
C THR A 36 -14.70 -24.87 -13.92
N MET A 37 -15.04 -26.13 -14.19
CA MET A 37 -15.70 -26.52 -15.44
C MET A 37 -17.04 -25.76 -15.66
N ASP A 38 -17.77 -25.43 -14.59
CA ASP A 38 -18.99 -24.62 -14.71
C ASP A 38 -18.67 -23.18 -15.12
N THR A 39 -17.63 -22.58 -14.52
CA THR A 39 -17.11 -21.27 -14.93
C THR A 39 -16.70 -21.28 -16.39
N TYR A 40 -16.02 -22.34 -16.85
CA TYR A 40 -15.63 -22.52 -18.25
C TYR A 40 -16.85 -22.52 -19.18
N LYS A 41 -17.86 -23.37 -18.89
CA LYS A 41 -19.08 -23.48 -19.70
C LYS A 41 -19.79 -22.13 -19.81
N LYS A 42 -19.92 -21.41 -18.69
CA LYS A 42 -20.53 -20.07 -18.66
C LYS A 42 -19.73 -19.06 -19.47
N PHE A 43 -18.40 -19.05 -19.33
CA PHE A 43 -17.54 -18.14 -20.09
C PHE A 43 -17.64 -18.41 -21.60
N ILE A 44 -17.50 -19.66 -22.04
CA ILE A 44 -17.60 -20.05 -23.45
C ILE A 44 -18.98 -19.72 -24.04
N ALA A 45 -20.06 -19.91 -23.29
CA ALA A 45 -21.40 -19.56 -23.76
C ALA A 45 -21.53 -18.06 -24.10
N VAL A 46 -20.96 -17.21 -23.25
CA VAL A 46 -20.92 -15.76 -23.46
C VAL A 46 -19.99 -15.40 -24.63
N THR A 47 -18.76 -15.94 -24.65
CA THR A 47 -17.76 -15.66 -25.70
C THR A 47 -18.22 -16.12 -27.07
N ASN A 48 -18.76 -17.33 -27.21
CA ASN A 48 -19.24 -17.85 -28.50
C ASN A 48 -20.42 -17.04 -29.04
N ARG A 49 -21.30 -16.55 -28.16
CA ARG A 49 -22.43 -15.71 -28.58
C ARG A 49 -21.94 -14.37 -29.12
N CYS A 50 -21.01 -13.76 -28.42
CA CYS A 50 -20.32 -12.54 -28.82
C CYS A 50 -19.67 -12.64 -30.21
N HIS A 51 -18.94 -13.72 -30.48
CA HIS A 51 -18.25 -13.91 -31.77
C HIS A 51 -19.19 -14.28 -32.94
N ASN A 52 -20.28 -15.00 -32.70
CA ASN A 52 -21.08 -15.61 -33.78
C ASN A 52 -22.47 -14.99 -34.00
N ARG A 53 -23.06 -14.32 -33.00
CA ARG A 53 -24.48 -13.92 -33.02
C ARG A 53 -24.75 -12.51 -32.48
N GLY A 54 -23.70 -11.70 -32.33
CA GLY A 54 -23.74 -10.42 -31.63
C GLY A 54 -23.69 -10.60 -30.10
N CYS A 55 -22.95 -9.72 -29.42
CA CYS A 55 -22.78 -9.78 -27.97
C CYS A 55 -24.10 -9.53 -27.22
N ASP A 56 -24.52 -10.50 -26.40
CA ASP A 56 -25.53 -10.26 -25.37
C ASP A 56 -24.88 -9.57 -24.17
N THR A 57 -24.97 -8.25 -24.16
CA THR A 57 -24.37 -7.38 -23.16
C THR A 57 -24.84 -7.68 -21.74
N LYS A 58 -26.10 -8.14 -21.57
CA LYS A 58 -26.64 -8.51 -20.25
C LYS A 58 -26.00 -9.80 -19.74
N GLN A 59 -25.82 -10.79 -20.61
CA GLN A 59 -25.17 -12.05 -20.23
C GLN A 59 -23.67 -11.88 -19.93
N VAL A 60 -22.97 -11.06 -20.73
CA VAL A 60 -21.56 -10.69 -20.47
C VAL A 60 -21.42 -10.07 -19.09
N LYS A 61 -22.26 -9.07 -18.80
CA LYS A 61 -22.28 -8.36 -17.52
C LYS A 61 -22.57 -9.32 -16.36
N ALA A 62 -23.65 -10.10 -16.47
CA ALA A 62 -24.04 -11.06 -15.43
C ALA A 62 -22.95 -12.12 -15.14
N PHE A 63 -22.19 -12.54 -16.14
CA PHE A 63 -21.06 -13.45 -15.95
C PHE A 63 -19.99 -12.82 -15.04
N PHE A 64 -19.50 -11.62 -15.36
CA PHE A 64 -18.49 -10.94 -14.55
C PHE A 64 -19.03 -10.60 -13.15
N GLU A 65 -20.29 -10.16 -13.04
CA GLU A 65 -20.93 -9.90 -11.75
C GLU A 65 -20.95 -11.12 -10.85
N SER A 66 -21.28 -12.29 -11.41
CA SER A 66 -21.31 -13.56 -10.68
C SER A 66 -19.91 -13.97 -10.25
N TYR A 67 -18.92 -13.85 -11.14
CA TYR A 67 -17.54 -14.23 -10.85
C TYR A 67 -16.90 -13.32 -9.78
N ILE A 68 -17.11 -12.00 -9.87
CA ILE A 68 -16.61 -11.02 -8.91
C ILE A 68 -17.20 -11.27 -7.52
N ARG A 69 -18.51 -11.55 -7.43
CA ARG A 69 -19.18 -11.86 -6.15
C ARG A 69 -18.63 -13.11 -5.46
N GLN A 70 -18.18 -14.11 -6.21
CA GLN A 70 -17.61 -15.33 -5.65
C GLN A 70 -16.14 -15.18 -5.21
N SER A 71 -15.51 -14.03 -5.51
CA SER A 71 -14.08 -13.80 -5.31
C SER A 71 -13.77 -12.99 -4.04
N GLU A 72 -14.26 -13.46 -2.89
CA GLU A 72 -14.22 -12.74 -1.59
C GLU A 72 -12.81 -12.26 -1.16
N ASP A 73 -11.78 -13.04 -1.48
CA ASP A 73 -10.39 -12.70 -1.16
C ASP A 73 -9.92 -11.42 -1.88
N ILE A 74 -10.47 -11.10 -3.07
CA ILE A 74 -10.17 -9.85 -3.79
C ILE A 74 -11.00 -8.70 -3.22
N THR A 75 -12.23 -8.97 -2.79
CA THR A 75 -13.18 -7.94 -2.35
C THR A 75 -12.84 -7.38 -0.97
N ASP A 76 -12.48 -8.24 -0.02
CA ASP A 76 -12.31 -7.87 1.39
C ASP A 76 -11.01 -8.42 2.01
N GLY A 77 -10.11 -8.94 1.17
CA GLY A 77 -8.81 -9.44 1.57
C GLY A 77 -7.75 -8.36 1.80
N GLU A 78 -6.49 -8.75 1.66
CA GLU A 78 -5.35 -7.90 2.00
C GLU A 78 -5.23 -6.64 1.12
N LEU A 79 -5.71 -6.71 -0.12
CA LEU A 79 -5.71 -5.56 -1.03
C LEU A 79 -6.64 -4.45 -0.52
N TYR A 80 -7.86 -4.81 -0.07
CA TYR A 80 -8.80 -3.88 0.53
C TYR A 80 -8.22 -3.21 1.78
N ARG A 81 -7.66 -4.03 2.70
CA ARG A 81 -7.05 -3.52 3.94
C ARG A 81 -5.93 -2.53 3.67
N MET A 82 -5.12 -2.76 2.63
CA MET A 82 -4.07 -1.82 2.23
C MET A 82 -4.64 -0.46 1.80
N LEU A 83 -5.73 -0.44 1.03
CA LEU A 83 -6.37 0.80 0.57
C LEU A 83 -7.04 1.55 1.73
N ASP A 84 -7.70 0.82 2.64
CA ASP A 84 -8.27 1.38 3.85
C ASP A 84 -7.19 1.96 4.78
N ASP A 85 -6.07 1.26 4.94
CA ASP A 85 -4.89 1.77 5.67
C ASP A 85 -4.32 3.04 5.04
N TRP A 86 -4.30 3.13 3.70
CA TRP A 86 -3.92 4.37 3.00
C TRP A 86 -4.88 5.50 3.31
N MET A 87 -6.20 5.26 3.27
CA MET A 87 -7.21 6.25 3.61
C MET A 87 -6.99 6.80 5.04
N LYS A 88 -6.88 5.91 6.03
CA LYS A 88 -6.62 6.26 7.43
C LYS A 88 -5.30 7.02 7.60
N LEU A 89 -4.26 6.62 6.87
CA LEU A 89 -2.96 7.29 6.90
C LEU A 89 -3.09 8.74 6.41
N PHE A 90 -3.80 9.00 5.31
CA PHE A 90 -3.95 10.37 4.78
C PHE A 90 -4.85 11.25 5.66
N GLN A 91 -5.84 10.68 6.34
CA GLN A 91 -6.59 11.39 7.38
C GLN A 91 -5.66 11.84 8.53
N SER A 92 -4.72 10.97 8.95
CA SER A 92 -3.72 11.30 9.98
C SER A 92 -2.71 12.34 9.48
N ILE A 93 -2.23 12.22 8.25
CA ILE A 93 -1.32 13.19 7.62
C ILE A 93 -1.96 14.59 7.58
N ASN A 94 -3.26 14.69 7.25
CA ASN A 94 -3.97 15.96 7.23
C ASN A 94 -3.91 16.69 8.58
N LYS A 95 -4.20 15.96 9.68
CA LYS A 95 -4.11 16.48 11.05
C LYS A 95 -2.69 16.96 11.38
N LYS A 96 -1.67 16.23 10.92
CA LYS A 96 -0.25 16.59 11.13
C LYS A 96 0.18 17.81 10.32
N ILE A 97 -0.31 17.98 9.09
CA ILE A 97 -0.07 19.20 8.29
C ILE A 97 -0.64 20.42 9.02
N ALA A 98 -1.86 20.32 9.56
CA ALA A 98 -2.48 21.39 10.35
C ALA A 98 -1.67 21.72 11.63
N ALA A 99 -1.13 20.70 12.31
CA ALA A 99 -0.25 20.88 13.48
C ALA A 99 1.05 21.61 13.11
N VAL A 100 1.70 21.23 12.00
CA VAL A 100 2.88 21.93 11.46
C VAL A 100 2.57 23.38 11.15
N LYS A 101 1.46 23.66 10.46
CA LYS A 101 1.02 25.02 10.14
C LYS A 101 0.86 25.88 11.39
N THR A 102 0.16 25.35 12.40
CA THR A 102 -0.07 26.04 13.67
C THR A 102 1.25 26.29 14.42
N ALA A 103 2.12 25.28 14.52
CA ALA A 103 3.42 25.43 15.15
C ALA A 103 4.30 26.47 14.44
N ALA A 104 4.30 26.47 13.10
CA ALA A 104 5.06 27.43 12.30
C ALA A 104 4.56 28.86 12.47
N LYS A 105 3.23 29.08 12.46
CA LYS A 105 2.64 30.39 12.76
C LYS A 105 3.04 30.86 14.16
N ASN A 106 3.02 29.98 15.14
CA ASN A 106 3.41 30.31 16.51
C ASN A 106 4.89 30.72 16.61
N VAL A 107 5.79 30.02 15.91
CA VAL A 107 7.21 30.41 15.79
C VAL A 107 7.34 31.81 15.21
N GLN A 108 6.60 32.16 14.15
CA GLN A 108 6.67 33.47 13.52
C GLN A 108 6.13 34.60 14.42
N THR A 109 5.03 34.35 15.15
CA THR A 109 4.51 35.29 16.15
C THR A 109 5.55 35.58 17.23
N HIS A 110 6.13 34.53 17.80
CA HIS A 110 7.15 34.67 18.83
C HIS A 110 8.47 35.26 18.31
N LEU A 111 8.83 35.01 17.04
CA LEU A 111 9.98 35.63 16.39
C LEU A 111 9.80 37.14 16.29
N LYS A 112 8.61 37.64 15.94
CA LYS A 112 8.31 39.08 15.91
C LYS A 112 8.53 39.70 17.30
N THR A 113 7.93 39.11 18.35
CA THR A 113 8.11 39.58 19.74
C THR A 113 9.59 39.56 20.17
N THR A 114 10.31 38.49 19.86
CA THR A 114 11.73 38.34 20.19
C THR A 114 12.59 39.36 19.45
N SER A 115 12.30 39.62 18.17
CA SER A 115 13.02 40.59 17.35
C SER A 115 12.80 42.02 17.84
N SER A 116 11.58 42.37 18.24
CA SER A 116 11.26 43.68 18.84
C SER A 116 11.95 43.87 20.19
N LYS A 117 11.96 42.84 21.05
CA LYS A 117 12.67 42.90 22.34
C LYS A 117 14.19 42.96 22.15
N PHE A 118 14.74 42.23 21.18
CA PHE A 118 16.15 42.31 20.80
C PHE A 118 16.53 43.74 20.35
N SER A 119 15.72 44.34 19.49
CA SER A 119 15.97 45.68 18.94
C SER A 119 15.90 46.76 20.03
N SER A 120 14.88 46.72 20.89
CA SER A 120 14.73 47.65 22.01
C SER A 120 15.84 47.49 23.07
N THR A 121 16.20 46.25 23.41
CA THR A 121 17.30 45.98 24.36
C THR A 121 18.63 46.47 23.79
N THR A 122 18.91 46.23 22.50
CA THR A 122 20.12 46.71 21.82
C THR A 122 20.21 48.25 21.81
N LYS A 123 19.11 48.94 21.47
CA LYS A 123 19.05 50.41 21.52
C LYS A 123 19.30 50.94 22.94
N SER A 124 18.70 50.33 23.96
CA SER A 124 18.86 50.76 25.35
C SER A 124 20.30 50.58 25.85
N MET A 125 20.95 49.45 25.51
CA MET A 125 22.36 49.19 25.83
C MET A 125 23.32 50.19 25.16
N CYS A 126 23.07 50.56 23.89
CA CYS A 126 23.99 51.42 23.13
C CYS A 126 23.75 52.93 23.31
N LYS A 127 22.51 53.41 23.54
CA LYS A 127 22.24 54.85 23.75
C LYS A 127 22.76 55.38 25.08
N LYS A 128 22.71 54.58 26.17
CA LYS A 128 22.95 55.10 27.53
C LYS A 128 24.41 55.30 27.92
N ASN A 129 25.38 54.77 27.18
CA ASN A 129 26.75 54.68 27.71
C ASN A 129 27.91 55.07 26.75
N LYS A 130 27.69 55.53 25.50
CA LYS A 130 28.75 55.63 24.46
C LYS A 130 29.64 54.36 24.33
N THR A 131 29.27 53.26 24.98
CA THR A 131 30.08 52.06 25.15
C THR A 131 30.17 51.26 23.88
N CYS A 132 29.27 51.47 22.91
CA CYS A 132 29.26 50.75 21.64
C CYS A 132 30.29 51.28 20.61
N ASP A 133 31.08 52.32 20.91
CA ASP A 133 31.92 52.98 19.90
C ASP A 133 33.40 52.55 19.82
N LYS A 134 34.07 52.08 20.90
CA LYS A 134 35.53 51.72 20.79
C LYS A 134 36.05 50.49 21.57
N LYS A 135 35.52 50.13 22.76
CA LYS A 135 35.99 48.93 23.54
C LYS A 135 35.14 47.66 23.36
N SER A 136 34.09 47.71 22.55
CA SER A 136 32.95 46.78 22.53
C SER A 136 32.78 46.01 21.22
N VAL A 137 33.83 45.95 20.40
CA VAL A 137 33.87 45.19 19.13
C VAL A 137 33.49 43.72 19.33
N LYS A 138 33.93 43.07 20.42
CA LYS A 138 33.55 41.69 20.80
C LYS A 138 32.11 41.55 21.31
N ALA A 139 31.53 42.59 21.88
CA ALA A 139 30.15 42.60 22.39
C ALA A 139 29.14 42.83 21.24
N LEU A 140 29.47 43.77 20.35
CA LEU A 140 28.73 43.98 19.10
C LEU A 140 28.83 42.79 18.16
N SER A 141 29.97 42.08 18.13
CA SER A 141 30.10 40.87 17.31
C SER A 141 29.14 39.77 17.77
N TYR A 142 28.93 39.57 19.07
CA TYR A 142 27.94 38.62 19.58
C TYR A 142 26.50 38.96 19.14
N LEU A 143 26.09 40.23 19.24
CA LEU A 143 24.75 40.64 18.80
C LEU A 143 24.57 40.54 17.28
N ARG A 144 25.57 40.99 16.51
CA ARG A 144 25.53 41.04 15.04
C ARG A 144 25.67 39.67 14.39
N ILE A 145 26.46 38.77 14.99
CA ILE A 145 26.80 37.50 14.37
C ILE A 145 25.90 36.39 14.94
N PRO A 146 26.15 35.81 16.14
CA PRO A 146 25.35 34.69 16.62
C PRO A 146 23.87 35.02 16.84
N VAL A 147 23.51 36.14 17.47
CA VAL A 147 22.09 36.46 17.74
C VAL A 147 21.34 36.77 16.45
N SER A 148 21.84 37.70 15.63
CA SER A 148 21.19 38.04 14.34
C SER A 148 21.13 36.84 13.39
N SER A 149 22.19 36.04 13.28
CA SER A 149 22.21 34.82 12.44
C SER A 149 21.17 33.80 12.90
N SER A 150 20.97 33.66 14.22
CA SER A 150 19.96 32.77 14.77
C SER A 150 18.54 33.26 14.45
N LEU A 151 18.26 34.55 14.66
CA LEU A 151 16.95 35.14 14.32
C LEU A 151 16.68 35.08 12.81
N LYS A 152 17.68 35.31 11.97
CA LYS A 152 17.60 35.15 10.51
C LYS A 152 17.30 33.69 10.12
N ALA A 153 17.95 32.72 10.77
CA ALA A 153 17.69 31.31 10.52
C ALA A 153 16.24 30.91 10.87
N VAL A 154 15.69 31.43 11.96
CA VAL A 154 14.28 31.22 12.32
C VAL A 154 13.34 31.98 11.36
N LYS A 155 13.71 33.19 10.92
CA LYS A 155 12.96 33.95 9.91
C LYS A 155 12.87 33.20 8.58
N ALA A 156 13.90 32.47 8.20
CA ALA A 156 13.91 31.65 6.98
C ALA A 156 12.87 30.49 7.00
N LEU A 157 12.22 30.23 8.14
CA LEU A 157 11.13 29.28 8.29
C LEU A 157 9.73 29.92 8.08
N SER A 158 9.67 31.20 7.69
CA SER A 158 8.40 31.95 7.56
C SER A 158 7.48 31.43 6.45
N ASN A 159 8.02 30.68 5.49
CA ASN A 159 7.26 30.12 4.38
C ASN A 159 6.59 28.76 4.70
N ILE A 160 6.90 28.14 5.85
CA ILE A 160 6.31 26.85 6.24
C ILE A 160 4.77 26.88 6.28
N PRO A 161 4.09 27.93 6.80
CA PRO A 161 2.63 27.98 6.75
C PRO A 161 2.06 27.91 5.33
N ALA A 162 2.67 28.61 4.36
CA ALA A 162 2.24 28.57 2.96
C ALA A 162 2.53 27.20 2.33
N ALA A 163 3.67 26.59 2.65
CA ALA A 163 3.98 25.22 2.23
C ALA A 163 2.99 24.20 2.82
N ALA A 164 2.55 24.40 4.06
CA ALA A 164 1.52 23.58 4.69
C ALA A 164 0.15 23.76 4.03
N ASP A 165 -0.20 24.97 3.59
CA ASP A 165 -1.42 25.21 2.81
C ASP A 165 -1.38 24.51 1.44
N SER A 166 -0.23 24.56 0.77
CA SER A 166 -0.03 23.82 -0.49
C SER A 166 -0.13 22.30 -0.28
N ALA A 167 0.48 21.77 0.78
CA ALA A 167 0.39 20.35 1.12
C ALA A 167 -1.06 19.93 1.48
N ALA A 168 -1.78 20.74 2.26
CA ALA A 168 -3.16 20.45 2.65
C ALA A 168 -4.10 20.33 1.44
N LYS A 169 -3.91 21.16 0.41
CA LYS A 169 -4.70 21.11 -0.84
C LYS A 169 -4.57 19.77 -1.60
N THR A 170 -3.51 19.00 -1.36
CA THR A 170 -3.31 17.69 -2.02
C THR A 170 -4.07 16.55 -1.33
N ILE A 171 -4.50 16.73 -0.08
CA ILE A 171 -5.11 15.67 0.73
C ILE A 171 -6.46 15.24 0.15
N THR A 172 -7.36 16.19 -0.14
CA THR A 172 -8.71 15.86 -0.64
C THR A 172 -8.64 15.10 -1.99
N PRO A 173 -7.85 15.54 -2.99
CA PRO A 173 -7.67 14.75 -4.22
C PRO A 173 -7.11 13.35 -3.98
N ILE A 174 -6.14 13.18 -3.06
CA ILE A 174 -5.57 11.87 -2.72
C ILE A 174 -6.66 10.97 -2.11
N GLN A 175 -7.39 11.48 -1.12
CA GLN A 175 -8.46 10.74 -0.46
C GLN A 175 -9.58 10.37 -1.44
N ALA A 176 -9.97 11.28 -2.33
CA ALA A 176 -11.01 11.00 -3.33
C ALA A 176 -10.63 9.81 -4.22
N VAL A 177 -9.38 9.73 -4.67
CA VAL A 177 -8.93 8.62 -5.52
C VAL A 177 -8.81 7.30 -4.75
N ILE A 178 -8.40 7.34 -3.48
CA ILE A 178 -8.38 6.12 -2.64
C ILE A 178 -9.82 5.66 -2.33
N TYR A 179 -10.72 6.61 -2.06
CA TYR A 179 -12.14 6.32 -1.81
C TYR A 179 -12.79 5.71 -3.05
N ASP A 180 -12.52 6.28 -4.22
CA ASP A 180 -12.98 5.74 -5.51
C ASP A 180 -12.49 4.29 -5.71
N LEU A 181 -11.22 3.99 -5.41
CA LEU A 181 -10.74 2.60 -5.43
C LEU A 181 -11.45 1.71 -4.41
N LEU A 182 -11.80 2.21 -3.22
CA LEU A 182 -12.49 1.44 -2.21
C LEU A 182 -13.94 1.16 -2.62
N GLU A 183 -14.70 2.17 -3.04
CA GLU A 183 -16.10 2.03 -3.49
C GLU A 183 -16.19 1.23 -4.79
N ASN A 184 -15.36 1.61 -5.77
CA ASN A 184 -15.36 1.02 -7.10
C ASN A 184 -14.40 -0.17 -7.24
N ARG A 185 -14.06 -0.87 -6.15
CA ARG A 185 -13.33 -2.16 -6.23
C ARG A 185 -14.19 -3.31 -6.75
N LEU A 186 -15.49 -3.23 -6.49
CA LEU A 186 -16.51 -4.25 -6.77
C LEU A 186 -17.30 -4.10 -8.08
N PRO A 187 -17.51 -2.90 -8.66
CA PRO A 187 -18.23 -2.78 -9.90
C PRO A 187 -17.55 -3.63 -10.96
N GLN A 188 -18.37 -4.50 -11.53
CA GLN A 188 -18.10 -5.15 -12.79
C GLN A 188 -17.64 -4.12 -13.83
N PRO A 189 -16.83 -4.54 -14.81
CA PRO A 189 -16.45 -3.65 -15.90
C PRO A 189 -17.74 -3.11 -16.53
N ASP A 190 -17.71 -1.85 -16.96
CA ASP A 190 -18.82 -1.32 -17.74
C ASP A 190 -19.04 -2.19 -18.98
N THR A 191 -20.22 -2.06 -19.58
CA THR A 191 -20.65 -2.95 -20.66
C THR A 191 -19.64 -3.00 -21.80
N GLU A 192 -19.08 -1.85 -22.18
CA GLU A 192 -18.12 -1.75 -23.28
C GLU A 192 -16.82 -2.47 -22.93
N ARG A 193 -16.26 -2.18 -21.75
CA ARG A 193 -15.05 -2.85 -21.27
C ARG A 193 -15.26 -4.35 -21.12
N ALA A 194 -16.40 -4.79 -20.60
CA ALA A 194 -16.70 -6.21 -20.42
C ALA A 194 -16.74 -6.96 -21.77
N ILE A 195 -17.27 -6.30 -22.81
CA ILE A 195 -17.27 -6.82 -24.17
C ILE A 195 -15.85 -6.85 -24.73
N ASN A 196 -15.09 -5.77 -24.60
CA ASN A 196 -13.72 -5.67 -25.12
C ASN A 196 -12.80 -6.73 -24.46
N LEU A 197 -12.98 -6.98 -23.16
CA LEU A 197 -12.25 -8.05 -22.46
C LEU A 197 -12.43 -9.44 -23.12
N ILE A 198 -13.60 -9.68 -23.74
CA ILE A 198 -13.96 -10.94 -24.41
C ILE A 198 -13.62 -10.91 -25.89
N MET A 199 -13.92 -9.82 -26.59
CA MET A 199 -13.82 -9.69 -28.04
C MET A 199 -12.40 -9.40 -28.53
N ASP A 200 -11.64 -8.60 -27.78
CA ASP A 200 -10.28 -8.22 -28.20
C ASP A 200 -9.24 -9.29 -27.84
N GLY A 201 -9.67 -10.45 -27.36
CA GLY A 201 -8.77 -11.51 -26.90
C GLY A 201 -8.01 -11.14 -25.61
N THR A 202 -8.45 -10.15 -24.85
CA THR A 202 -7.75 -9.77 -23.60
C THR A 202 -7.84 -10.89 -22.55
N ILE A 203 -8.97 -11.61 -22.50
CA ILE A 203 -9.15 -12.84 -21.71
C ILE A 203 -9.14 -14.03 -22.67
N GLU A 204 -7.97 -14.63 -22.88
CA GLU A 204 -7.79 -15.84 -23.70
C GLU A 204 -7.98 -17.12 -22.88
N SER A 205 -7.89 -17.01 -21.55
CA SER A 205 -8.00 -18.16 -20.65
C SER A 205 -8.66 -17.80 -19.33
N LEU A 206 -9.21 -18.81 -18.65
CA LEU A 206 -9.81 -18.65 -17.32
C LEU A 206 -8.82 -18.14 -16.26
N ARG A 207 -7.50 -18.23 -16.51
CA ARG A 207 -6.47 -17.66 -15.63
C ARG A 207 -6.51 -16.14 -15.61
N GLN A 208 -7.09 -15.50 -16.62
CA GLN A 208 -7.14 -14.04 -16.78
C GLN A 208 -8.46 -13.43 -16.31
N LEU A 209 -9.37 -14.20 -15.69
CA LEU A 209 -10.65 -13.67 -15.22
C LEU A 209 -10.49 -12.50 -14.23
N THR A 210 -9.35 -12.37 -13.56
CA THR A 210 -9.03 -11.21 -12.72
C THR A 210 -8.95 -9.89 -13.49
N LEU A 211 -8.75 -9.90 -14.82
CA LEU A 211 -8.78 -8.68 -15.65
C LEU A 211 -10.16 -8.00 -15.66
N GLY A 212 -11.21 -8.76 -15.31
CA GLY A 212 -12.55 -8.23 -15.11
C GLY A 212 -12.67 -7.30 -13.89
N PHE A 213 -11.73 -7.31 -12.95
CA PHE A 213 -11.79 -6.41 -11.80
C PHE A 213 -11.28 -5.03 -12.18
N TYR A 214 -12.06 -3.99 -11.88
CA TYR A 214 -11.66 -2.60 -12.07
C TYR A 214 -10.27 -2.31 -11.48
N ILE A 215 -10.01 -2.86 -10.29
CA ILE A 215 -8.78 -2.60 -9.54
C ILE A 215 -7.50 -3.05 -10.24
N VAL A 216 -7.57 -4.03 -11.14
CA VAL A 216 -6.39 -4.52 -11.87
C VAL A 216 -5.84 -3.46 -12.82
N GLU A 217 -6.71 -2.67 -13.43
CA GLU A 217 -6.32 -1.59 -14.33
C GLU A 217 -6.08 -0.28 -13.56
N SER A 218 -6.97 0.04 -12.63
CA SER A 218 -6.96 1.35 -11.98
C SER A 218 -5.85 1.49 -10.94
N LEU A 219 -5.49 0.43 -10.21
CA LEU A 219 -4.53 0.53 -9.12
C LEU A 219 -3.13 0.99 -9.56
N PRO A 220 -2.52 0.49 -10.66
CA PRO A 220 -1.26 1.02 -11.18
C PRO A 220 -1.32 2.51 -11.52
N ILE A 221 -2.39 2.94 -12.20
CA ILE A 221 -2.60 4.34 -12.62
C ILE A 221 -2.74 5.25 -11.38
N VAL A 222 -3.57 4.82 -10.43
CA VAL A 222 -3.77 5.51 -9.16
C VAL A 222 -2.48 5.56 -8.36
N ALA A 223 -1.71 4.48 -8.28
CA ALA A 223 -0.45 4.45 -7.55
C ALA A 223 0.56 5.47 -8.09
N ASP A 224 0.69 5.60 -9.41
CA ASP A 224 1.56 6.62 -10.03
C ASP A 224 1.04 8.04 -9.76
N ARG A 225 -0.28 8.25 -9.86
CA ARG A 225 -0.93 9.52 -9.53
C ARG A 225 -0.68 9.92 -8.07
N LEU A 226 -0.89 9.00 -7.12
CA LEU A 226 -0.67 9.23 -5.70
C LEU A 226 0.79 9.58 -5.42
N LYS A 227 1.74 8.87 -6.04
CA LYS A 227 3.18 9.15 -5.92
C LYS A 227 3.54 10.59 -6.34
N LYS A 228 2.89 11.13 -7.37
CA LYS A 228 3.05 12.52 -7.80
C LYS A 228 2.37 13.50 -6.83
N GLN A 229 1.16 13.19 -6.38
CA GLN A 229 0.36 14.08 -5.52
C GLN A 229 0.95 14.27 -4.13
N ILE A 230 1.73 13.32 -3.59
CA ILE A 230 2.38 13.48 -2.27
C ILE A 230 3.60 14.40 -2.28
N VAL A 231 4.10 14.84 -3.44
CA VAL A 231 5.34 15.63 -3.55
C VAL A 231 5.31 16.91 -2.68
N PRO A 232 4.22 17.71 -2.64
CA PRO A 232 4.13 18.88 -1.77
C PRO A 232 4.21 18.55 -0.28
N ILE A 233 3.61 17.42 0.14
CA ILE A 233 3.71 16.92 1.52
C ILE A 233 5.16 16.54 1.83
N GLY A 234 5.83 15.85 0.90
CA GLY A 234 7.25 15.55 0.99
C GLY A 234 8.13 16.80 1.08
N ALA A 235 7.84 17.84 0.29
CA ALA A 235 8.56 19.11 0.35
C ALA A 235 8.41 19.82 1.71
N LEU A 236 7.22 19.76 2.32
CA LEU A 236 6.98 20.31 3.65
C LEU A 236 7.88 19.64 4.71
N THR A 237 8.03 18.32 4.68
CA THR A 237 8.89 17.59 5.63
C THR A 237 10.37 17.99 5.56
N LYS A 238 10.85 18.42 4.37
CA LYS A 238 12.24 18.86 4.18
C LYS A 238 12.61 20.10 5.01
N HIS A 239 11.63 20.84 5.52
CA HIS A 239 11.88 21.95 6.45
C HIS A 239 12.42 21.50 7.81
N GLY A 240 12.33 20.21 8.17
CA GLY A 240 12.83 19.68 9.43
C GLY A 240 14.34 19.88 9.62
N SER A 241 15.14 19.77 8.56
CA SER A 241 16.59 20.02 8.62
C SER A 241 16.91 21.51 8.88
N ARG A 242 16.18 22.41 8.22
CA ARG A 242 16.30 23.86 8.42
C ARG A 242 15.89 24.27 9.84
N GLY A 243 14.79 23.71 10.34
CA GLY A 243 14.33 23.95 11.71
C GLY A 243 15.32 23.42 12.76
N SER A 244 15.94 22.27 12.53
CA SER A 244 16.99 21.71 13.40
C SER A 244 18.26 22.58 13.39
N ALA A 245 18.68 23.06 12.22
CA ALA A 245 19.81 23.98 12.09
C ALA A 245 19.56 25.33 12.79
N ALA A 246 18.35 25.87 12.68
CA ALA A 246 17.95 27.09 13.39
C ALA A 246 17.97 26.87 14.92
N LEU A 247 17.51 25.71 15.40
CA LEU A 247 17.55 25.38 16.82
C LEU A 247 18.99 25.30 17.35
N LYS A 248 19.90 24.65 16.62
CA LYS A 248 21.33 24.60 16.98
C LYS A 248 21.94 26.00 17.12
N LYS A 249 21.59 26.94 16.23
CA LYS A 249 22.04 28.32 16.32
C LYS A 249 21.50 29.04 17.57
N LEU A 250 20.22 28.86 17.90
CA LEU A 250 19.66 29.38 19.15
C LEU A 250 20.35 28.78 20.37
N ASP A 251 20.60 27.48 20.38
CA ASP A 251 21.27 26.80 21.50
C ASP A 251 22.70 27.31 21.68
N ALA A 252 23.43 27.59 20.59
CA ALA A 252 24.75 28.22 20.65
C ALA A 252 24.71 29.64 21.27
N VAL A 253 23.66 30.42 20.98
CA VAL A 253 23.41 31.72 21.62
C VAL A 253 23.17 31.53 23.12
N LEU A 254 22.37 30.54 23.51
CA LEU A 254 21.99 30.29 24.90
C LEU A 254 23.11 29.67 25.75
N ALA A 255 24.05 28.95 25.14
CA ALA A 255 25.17 28.32 25.83
C ALA A 255 26.22 29.31 26.33
N LYS A 256 26.24 30.54 25.80
CA LYS A 256 27.25 31.53 26.19
C LYS A 256 26.98 32.06 27.61
N ASN A 257 27.91 31.83 28.54
CA ASN A 257 27.77 32.34 29.90
C ASN A 257 28.25 33.80 30.01
N TRP A 258 27.31 34.72 30.23
CA TRP A 258 27.61 36.14 30.43
C TRP A 258 27.69 36.55 31.91
N LYS A 259 27.18 35.74 32.86
CA LYS A 259 27.05 36.15 34.27
C LYS A 259 28.38 36.60 34.89
N ASN A 260 29.46 35.91 34.54
CA ASN A 260 30.79 36.13 35.13
C ASN A 260 31.59 37.24 34.41
N ASN A 261 31.05 37.83 33.35
CA ASN A 261 31.79 38.80 32.53
C ASN A 261 31.60 40.23 33.05
N LYS A 262 32.36 40.58 34.10
CA LYS A 262 32.25 41.86 34.82
C LYS A 262 32.63 43.07 33.95
N GLU A 263 33.52 42.89 32.98
CA GLU A 263 33.99 43.95 32.06
C GLU A 263 32.87 44.55 31.19
N LEU A 264 31.76 43.83 31.01
CA LEU A 264 30.66 44.24 30.14
C LEU A 264 29.58 45.07 30.85
N GLY A 265 29.61 45.22 32.19
CA GLY A 265 28.66 46.04 32.95
C GLY A 265 27.20 45.88 32.51
N LYS A 266 26.51 46.98 32.17
CA LYS A 266 25.10 46.97 31.70
C LYS A 266 24.86 46.22 30.38
N VAL A 267 25.89 46.04 29.53
CA VAL A 267 25.79 45.26 28.27
C VAL A 267 25.58 43.78 28.59
N ARG A 268 26.20 43.28 29.66
CA ARG A 268 25.99 41.92 30.18
C ARG A 268 24.52 41.64 30.47
N ASP A 269 23.87 42.55 31.19
CA ASP A 269 22.49 42.36 31.66
C ASP A 269 21.51 42.35 30.47
N GLY A 270 21.79 43.14 29.44
CA GLY A 270 21.02 43.08 28.20
C GLY A 270 21.26 41.81 27.39
N PHE A 271 22.47 41.24 27.38
CA PHE A 271 22.72 39.92 26.78
C PHE A 271 21.94 38.81 27.50
N ILE A 272 21.95 38.83 28.84
CA ILE A 272 21.16 37.91 29.66
C ILE A 272 19.66 38.06 29.37
N THR A 273 19.18 39.30 29.21
CA THR A 273 17.78 39.58 28.85
C THR A 273 17.42 39.02 27.47
N ILE A 274 18.30 39.17 26.48
CA ILE A 274 18.12 38.61 25.13
C ILE A 274 18.10 37.08 25.18
N GLN A 275 19.04 36.44 25.88
CA GLN A 275 19.06 34.99 26.05
C GLN A 275 17.80 34.48 26.74
N SER A 276 17.36 35.15 27.81
CA SER A 276 16.11 34.81 28.50
C SER A 276 14.90 34.88 27.56
N THR A 277 14.81 35.96 26.76
CA THR A 277 13.75 36.13 25.77
C THR A 277 13.79 35.02 24.71
N ILE A 278 14.96 34.69 24.17
CA ILE A 278 15.13 33.61 23.18
C ILE A 278 14.70 32.27 23.79
N LYS A 279 15.15 31.96 25.01
CA LYS A 279 14.83 30.71 25.70
C LYS A 279 13.33 30.57 25.93
N GLN A 280 12.70 31.60 26.50
CA GLN A 280 11.28 31.55 26.89
C GLN A 280 10.33 31.66 25.70
N LYS A 281 10.65 32.53 24.73
CA LYS A 281 9.71 32.88 23.66
C LYS A 281 10.00 32.14 22.36
N LEU A 282 11.24 31.78 22.03
CA LEU A 282 11.56 31.28 20.68
C LEU A 282 12.00 29.82 20.63
N ARG A 283 12.78 29.37 21.62
CA ARG A 283 13.33 28.01 21.65
C ARG A 283 12.22 26.95 21.71
N ASN A 284 11.29 27.07 22.66
CA ASN A 284 10.23 26.07 22.86
C ASN A 284 9.27 25.97 21.65
N PRO A 285 8.79 27.07 21.06
CA PRO A 285 8.00 26.99 19.82
C PRO A 285 8.76 26.32 18.66
N LEU A 286 10.07 26.56 18.53
CA LEU A 286 10.88 25.94 17.48
C LEU A 286 11.05 24.43 17.72
N ILE A 287 11.26 24.00 18.97
CA ILE A 287 11.28 22.57 19.33
C ILE A 287 9.95 21.92 18.95
N LYS A 288 8.82 22.56 19.27
CA LYS A 288 7.49 22.07 18.91
C LYS A 288 7.35 21.94 17.39
N LEU A 289 7.73 22.95 16.62
CA LEU A 289 7.71 22.88 15.15
C LEU A 289 8.54 21.71 14.60
N ASN A 290 9.76 21.51 15.10
CA ASN A 290 10.60 20.39 14.68
C ASN A 290 9.97 19.03 15.01
N LYS A 291 9.31 18.90 16.17
CA LYS A 291 8.56 17.71 16.56
C LYS A 291 7.41 17.43 15.59
N GLU A 292 6.62 18.44 15.25
CA GLU A 292 5.50 18.27 14.31
C GLU A 292 5.97 17.91 12.89
N LEU A 293 7.05 18.55 12.42
CA LEU A 293 7.66 18.23 11.12
C LEU A 293 8.18 16.78 11.08
N LYS A 294 8.83 16.33 12.15
CA LYS A 294 9.26 14.93 12.28
C LYS A 294 8.06 13.97 12.32
N SER A 295 7.02 14.31 13.07
CA SER A 295 5.82 13.47 13.15
C SER A 295 5.12 13.32 11.80
N LEU A 296 5.06 14.39 11.01
CA LEU A 296 4.58 14.36 9.63
C LEU A 296 5.47 13.48 8.75
N ASP A 297 6.79 13.62 8.85
CA ASP A 297 7.75 12.81 8.08
C ASP A 297 7.63 11.31 8.40
N ASP A 298 7.57 10.97 9.69
CA ASP A 298 7.40 9.60 10.18
C ASP A 298 6.08 9.00 9.68
N ALA A 299 4.98 9.78 9.63
CA ALA A 299 3.72 9.33 9.05
C ALA A 299 3.84 9.11 7.54
N LEU A 300 4.40 10.07 6.80
CA LEU A 300 4.57 9.95 5.35
C LEU A 300 5.50 8.78 4.97
N ASN A 301 6.49 8.44 5.81
CA ASN A 301 7.35 7.26 5.61
C ASN A 301 6.61 5.92 5.71
N LYS A 302 5.42 5.87 6.33
CA LYS A 302 4.57 4.66 6.33
C LYS A 302 3.88 4.42 5.00
N PHE A 303 3.75 5.45 4.16
CA PHE A 303 3.18 5.32 2.83
C PHE A 303 4.20 4.69 1.87
N GLN A 304 3.92 3.48 1.40
CA GLN A 304 4.87 2.66 0.63
C GLN A 304 5.31 3.36 -0.66
N LEU A 305 4.38 4.03 -1.35
CA LEU A 305 4.62 4.75 -2.60
C LEU A 305 5.44 6.04 -2.43
N ARG A 306 5.77 6.45 -1.20
CA ARG A 306 6.66 7.59 -0.95
C ARG A 306 8.00 7.41 -1.65
N LYS A 307 8.58 6.21 -1.54
CA LYS A 307 9.90 5.89 -2.09
C LYS A 307 9.81 4.83 -3.19
N LYS A 308 8.85 3.91 -3.06
CA LYS A 308 8.72 2.74 -3.92
C LYS A 308 7.73 2.98 -5.07
N ARG A 309 7.70 2.08 -6.03
CA ARG A 309 6.66 2.00 -7.07
C ARG A 309 5.82 0.76 -6.81
N LEU A 310 4.56 0.80 -7.21
CA LEU A 310 3.73 -0.39 -7.23
C LEU A 310 4.11 -1.22 -8.46
N GLU A 311 4.33 -2.51 -8.25
CA GLU A 311 4.32 -3.51 -9.30
C GLU A 311 3.11 -4.40 -9.09
N LEU A 312 2.30 -4.57 -10.12
CA LEU A 312 1.09 -5.39 -10.11
C LEU A 312 1.13 -6.39 -11.26
N SER A 313 0.68 -7.61 -11.01
CA SER A 313 0.63 -8.69 -11.99
C SER A 313 -0.59 -9.57 -11.71
N THR A 314 -1.16 -10.12 -12.77
CA THR A 314 -2.29 -11.06 -12.69
C THR A 314 -1.96 -12.35 -13.42
N GLY A 315 -2.73 -13.40 -13.13
CA GLY A 315 -2.59 -14.70 -13.76
C GLY A 315 -3.41 -15.76 -13.04
N GLY A 316 -3.10 -17.02 -13.29
CA GLY A 316 -3.77 -18.13 -12.63
C GLY A 316 -2.86 -19.33 -12.47
N THR A 317 -3.08 -20.07 -11.38
CA THR A 317 -2.41 -21.35 -11.14
C THR A 317 -3.38 -22.50 -11.38
N THR A 318 -2.88 -23.64 -11.83
CA THR A 318 -3.68 -24.81 -12.16
C THR A 318 -3.57 -25.84 -11.05
N TYR A 319 -4.69 -26.48 -10.70
CA TYR A 319 -4.67 -27.65 -9.83
C TYR A 319 -5.33 -28.86 -10.50
N ARG A 320 -4.80 -30.03 -10.17
CA ARG A 320 -5.26 -31.31 -10.69
C ARG A 320 -6.45 -31.82 -9.89
N ARG A 321 -7.32 -32.52 -10.61
CA ARG A 321 -8.46 -33.26 -10.07
C ARG A 321 -8.37 -34.67 -10.60
N TRP A 322 -8.72 -35.64 -9.79
CA TRP A 322 -8.76 -37.04 -10.20
C TRP A 322 -9.89 -37.77 -9.48
N THR A 323 -10.32 -38.87 -10.06
CA THR A 323 -11.18 -39.85 -9.38
C THR A 323 -10.47 -41.20 -9.44
N GLU A 324 -10.65 -41.99 -8.39
CA GLU A 324 -10.20 -43.38 -8.37
C GLU A 324 -11.39 -44.26 -8.74
N ASN A 325 -11.25 -45.01 -9.83
CA ASN A 325 -12.28 -45.91 -10.29
C ASN A 325 -11.81 -47.35 -10.09
N SER A 326 -12.64 -48.13 -9.43
CA SER A 326 -12.56 -49.59 -9.42
C SER A 326 -13.90 -50.14 -9.87
N PHE A 327 -13.88 -51.13 -10.73
CA PHE A 327 -15.08 -51.78 -11.23
C PHE A 327 -14.85 -53.28 -11.36
N ILE A 328 -15.90 -54.04 -11.11
CA ILE A 328 -15.89 -55.49 -11.28
C ILE A 328 -16.09 -55.79 -12.78
N MET A 329 -15.16 -56.51 -13.38
CA MET A 329 -15.22 -56.98 -14.76
C MET A 329 -15.32 -58.50 -14.84
N PRO A 330 -15.89 -59.06 -15.92
CA PRO A 330 -15.78 -60.50 -16.19
C PRO A 330 -14.35 -60.84 -16.64
N CYS A 331 -13.60 -61.54 -15.80
CA CYS A 331 -12.31 -62.12 -16.19
C CYS A 331 -12.50 -63.55 -16.68
N LYS A 332 -11.87 -63.87 -17.81
CA LYS A 332 -11.80 -65.24 -18.32
C LYS A 332 -10.91 -66.08 -17.39
N ILE A 333 -11.47 -67.16 -16.87
CA ILE A 333 -10.74 -68.24 -16.18
C ILE A 333 -10.93 -69.55 -16.93
N THR A 334 -10.13 -70.55 -16.58
CA THR A 334 -10.34 -71.93 -17.03
C THR A 334 -10.81 -72.73 -15.82
N ILE A 335 -11.97 -73.38 -15.94
CA ILE A 335 -12.47 -74.32 -14.94
C ILE A 335 -12.19 -75.72 -15.46
N ASP A 336 -11.68 -76.55 -14.56
CA ASP A 336 -11.41 -77.95 -14.81
C ASP A 336 -12.48 -78.79 -14.10
N GLU A 337 -13.22 -79.59 -14.86
CA GLU A 337 -14.15 -80.58 -14.31
C GLU A 337 -13.67 -81.98 -14.64
N TYR A 338 -13.86 -82.89 -13.69
CA TYR A 338 -13.49 -84.29 -13.84
C TYR A 338 -14.76 -85.12 -13.99
N PHE A 339 -14.88 -85.80 -15.13
CA PHE A 339 -15.94 -86.78 -15.34
C PHE A 339 -15.38 -88.18 -15.05
N THR A 340 -16.07 -88.97 -14.23
CA THR A 340 -15.68 -90.35 -13.92
C THR A 340 -16.82 -91.31 -14.22
N VAL A 341 -16.58 -92.28 -15.10
CA VAL A 341 -17.48 -93.40 -15.40
C VAL A 341 -16.67 -94.67 -15.52
N ASP A 342 -17.13 -95.75 -14.88
CA ASP A 342 -16.54 -97.11 -14.94
C ASP A 342 -15.02 -97.16 -14.75
N GLY A 343 -14.49 -96.36 -13.81
CA GLY A 343 -13.07 -96.32 -13.47
C GLY A 343 -12.19 -95.50 -14.42
N PHE A 344 -12.75 -94.91 -15.48
CA PHE A 344 -12.09 -93.93 -16.34
C PHE A 344 -12.40 -92.51 -15.84
N THR A 345 -11.35 -91.73 -15.55
CA THR A 345 -11.46 -90.31 -15.18
C THR A 345 -10.79 -89.46 -16.24
N GLU A 346 -11.55 -88.53 -16.84
CA GLU A 346 -11.04 -87.57 -17.81
C GLU A 346 -11.27 -86.14 -17.33
N LYS A 347 -10.28 -85.28 -17.58
CA LYS A 347 -10.30 -83.87 -17.24
C LYS A 347 -10.77 -83.06 -18.45
N TYR A 348 -11.86 -82.33 -18.30
CA TYR A 348 -12.33 -81.38 -19.30
C TYR A 348 -12.13 -79.94 -18.79
N SER A 349 -11.44 -79.13 -19.57
CA SER A 349 -11.15 -77.73 -19.27
C SER A 349 -11.99 -76.82 -20.18
N TYR A 350 -12.79 -75.93 -19.60
CA TYR A 350 -13.58 -74.97 -20.37
C TYR A 350 -13.43 -73.54 -19.83
N PRO A 351 -13.57 -72.52 -20.70
CA PRO A 351 -13.51 -71.13 -20.26
C PRO A 351 -14.77 -70.76 -19.48
N ALA A 352 -14.60 -70.16 -18.31
CA ALA A 352 -15.67 -69.53 -17.55
C ALA A 352 -15.33 -68.06 -17.28
N PHE A 353 -16.33 -67.28 -16.88
CA PHE A 353 -16.13 -65.90 -16.47
C PHE A 353 -16.42 -65.77 -14.98
N GLN A 354 -15.48 -65.16 -14.25
CA GLN A 354 -15.72 -64.77 -12.86
C GLN A 354 -15.55 -63.26 -12.68
N PRO A 355 -16.27 -62.65 -11.73
CA PRO A 355 -15.99 -61.30 -11.26
C PRO A 355 -14.51 -61.15 -10.89
N CYS A 356 -13.83 -60.18 -11.47
CA CYS A 356 -12.51 -59.73 -11.04
C CYS A 356 -12.53 -58.23 -10.79
N GLU A 357 -11.83 -57.79 -9.75
CA GLU A 357 -11.64 -56.37 -9.49
C GLU A 357 -10.63 -55.82 -10.50
N TYR A 358 -11.05 -54.80 -11.24
CA TYR A 358 -10.18 -54.00 -12.07
C TYR A 358 -9.99 -52.62 -11.42
N GLY A 359 -8.73 -52.19 -11.27
CA GLY A 359 -8.35 -50.96 -10.57
C GLY A 359 -7.81 -51.21 -9.15
N PRO A 360 -7.68 -50.16 -8.32
CA PRO A 360 -8.11 -48.78 -8.59
C PRO A 360 -7.21 -48.08 -9.61
N ASP A 361 -7.83 -47.57 -10.68
CA ASP A 361 -7.16 -46.72 -11.66
C ASP A 361 -7.47 -45.24 -11.39
N THR A 362 -6.44 -44.40 -11.44
CA THR A 362 -6.59 -42.94 -11.31
C THR A 362 -6.98 -42.32 -12.65
N ILE A 363 -8.19 -41.79 -12.73
CA ILE A 363 -8.66 -41.04 -13.90
C ILE A 363 -8.49 -39.55 -13.63
N ASN A 364 -7.63 -38.90 -14.41
CA ASN A 364 -7.44 -37.45 -14.34
C ASN A 364 -8.65 -36.72 -14.95
N LEU A 365 -9.24 -35.82 -14.17
CA LEU A 365 -10.30 -34.92 -14.62
C LEU A 365 -9.70 -33.62 -15.17
N PRO A 366 -10.45 -32.85 -15.98
CA PRO A 366 -10.00 -31.54 -16.42
C PRO A 366 -9.59 -30.64 -15.25
N ASN A 367 -8.41 -30.05 -15.37
CA ASN A 367 -7.86 -29.20 -14.33
C ASN A 367 -8.70 -27.93 -14.15
N HIS A 368 -8.80 -27.49 -12.90
CA HIS A 368 -9.36 -26.19 -12.56
C HIS A 368 -8.25 -25.16 -12.38
N GLN A 369 -8.64 -23.88 -12.40
CA GLN A 369 -7.71 -22.76 -12.24
C GLN A 369 -8.06 -21.95 -10.98
N ILE A 370 -7.04 -21.36 -10.37
CA ILE A 370 -7.17 -20.35 -9.32
C ILE A 370 -6.58 -19.05 -9.88
N PRO A 371 -7.41 -18.14 -10.41
CA PRO A 371 -6.97 -16.81 -10.82
C PRO A 371 -6.47 -16.02 -9.61
N TRP A 372 -5.55 -15.08 -9.83
CA TRP A 372 -4.94 -14.30 -8.77
C TRP A 372 -4.50 -12.91 -9.23
N ILE A 373 -4.48 -11.98 -8.28
CA ILE A 373 -3.81 -10.69 -8.39
C ILE A 373 -2.67 -10.69 -7.39
N ARG A 374 -1.47 -10.30 -7.84
CA ARG A 374 -0.31 -10.11 -6.96
C ARG A 374 0.25 -8.71 -7.10
N TRP A 375 0.76 -8.18 -6.00
CA TRP A 375 1.38 -6.87 -5.99
C TRP A 375 2.55 -6.80 -5.02
N ARG A 376 3.48 -5.89 -5.27
CA ARG A 376 4.56 -5.53 -4.36
C ARG A 376 4.98 -4.07 -4.53
N PHE A 377 5.77 -3.59 -3.58
CA PHE A 377 6.38 -2.26 -3.64
C PHE A 377 7.89 -2.38 -3.79
N ILE A 378 8.41 -1.91 -4.93
CA ILE A 378 9.84 -1.95 -5.29
C ILE A 378 10.48 -0.57 -5.23
#